data_AF-A0A944Q0Y9-F1
#
_entry.id   AF-A0A944Q0Y9-F1
#
_cell.length_a   1.000
_cell.length_b   1.000
_cell.length_c   1.000
_cell.angle_alpha   90.00
_cell.angle_beta   90.00
_cell.angle_gamma   90.00
#
_symmetry.space_group_name_H-M   'P 1'
#
loop_
_entity.id
_entity.type
_entity.pdbx_description
1 polymer ?
#
loop_
_entity_poly.entity_id
_entity_poly.type
_entity_poly.pdbx_seq_one_letter_code
_entity_poly.pdbx_strand_id
1 'polypeptide(L)'
;MDGVSAAPTDDLTLSERWLTVPDLVDLLGVSPGRVHRLFEQKTLLAARVGGVLRVPSEFLDDTEPLPELRGTLIVLGDNGFTDDEAVRWMLGVEDALGTSPIAALRAGRKAEVRRVAQSLL
;
A
#
# COMPACT_ATOMS: atom_id res chain seq x y z
N MET A 1 -9.26 19.87 22.81
CA MET A 1 -10.66 19.67 22.38
C MET A 1 -10.63 18.91 21.07
N ASP A 2 -10.43 17.60 21.21
CA ASP A 2 -11.20 16.54 20.56
C ASP A 2 -11.46 16.66 19.06
N GLY A 3 -10.38 16.48 18.29
CA GLY A 3 -10.49 15.97 16.92
C GLY A 3 -10.59 14.45 16.97
N VAL A 4 -11.77 13.90 17.24
CA VAL A 4 -12.08 12.53 16.83
C VAL A 4 -12.05 12.53 15.31
N SER A 5 -10.87 12.27 14.74
CA SER A 5 -10.74 11.89 13.34
C SER A 5 -11.36 10.50 13.25
N ALA A 6 -12.65 10.45 12.95
CA ALA A 6 -13.25 9.25 12.41
C ALA A 6 -12.36 8.84 11.25
N ALA A 7 -11.71 7.67 11.33
CA ALA A 7 -11.01 7.11 10.18
C ALA A 7 -11.97 7.23 8.98
N PRO A 8 -11.54 7.78 7.83
CA PRO A 8 -12.45 8.02 6.74
C PRO A 8 -13.06 6.68 6.36
N THR A 9 -14.37 6.57 6.48
CA THR A 9 -15.13 5.34 6.22
C THR A 9 -14.95 4.88 4.75
N ASP A 10 -14.49 5.79 3.88
CA ASP A 10 -14.19 5.57 2.47
C ASP A 10 -13.00 4.62 2.21
N ASP A 11 -12.02 4.51 3.11
CA ASP A 11 -10.81 3.70 2.83
C ASP A 11 -11.13 2.21 2.66
N LEU A 12 -12.19 1.72 3.32
CA LEU A 12 -12.65 0.35 3.18
C LEU A 12 -13.05 0.00 1.73
N THR A 13 -13.42 1.01 0.93
CA THR A 13 -13.84 0.84 -0.47
C THR A 13 -12.70 0.89 -1.47
N LEU A 14 -11.49 1.27 -1.04
CA LEU A 14 -10.32 1.42 -1.93
C LEU A 14 -9.67 0.08 -2.32
N SER A 15 -10.01 -1.01 -1.64
CA SER A 15 -9.47 -2.35 -1.91
C SER A 15 -10.58 -3.37 -1.82
N GLU A 16 -10.50 -4.39 -2.67
CA GLU A 16 -11.44 -5.52 -2.64
C GLU A 16 -11.34 -6.30 -1.33
N ARG A 17 -10.13 -6.39 -0.77
CA ARG A 17 -9.88 -7.14 0.45
C ARG A 17 -8.73 -6.55 1.26
N TRP A 18 -9.02 -6.25 2.51
CA TRP A 18 -8.04 -5.82 3.50
C TRP A 18 -7.61 -6.97 4.41
N LEU A 19 -6.30 -7.15 4.56
CA LEU A 19 -5.67 -8.22 5.30
C LEU A 19 -5.03 -7.72 6.59
N THR A 20 -5.37 -8.33 7.71
CA THR A 20 -4.72 -8.10 8.99
C THR A 20 -3.37 -8.84 9.07
N VAL A 21 -2.57 -8.55 10.11
CA VAL A 21 -1.32 -9.27 10.34
C VAL A 21 -1.53 -10.79 10.50
N PRO A 22 -2.53 -11.27 11.27
CA PRO A 22 -2.88 -12.70 11.27
C PRO A 22 -3.19 -13.26 9.88
N ASP A 23 -3.99 -12.56 9.07
CA ASP A 23 -4.30 -13.04 7.71
C ASP A 23 -3.03 -13.17 6.85
N LEU A 24 -2.08 -12.24 7.00
CA LEU A 24 -0.79 -12.29 6.29
C LEU A 24 0.12 -13.41 6.77
N VAL A 25 0.08 -13.73 8.07
CA VAL A 25 0.82 -14.87 8.63
C VAL A 25 0.34 -16.17 8.01
N ASP A 26 -0.98 -16.35 7.97
CA ASP A 26 -1.61 -17.54 7.40
C ASP A 26 -1.40 -17.62 5.88
N LEU A 27 -1.53 -16.49 5.16
CA LEU A 27 -1.41 -16.43 3.71
C LEU A 27 0.03 -16.62 3.22
N LEU A 28 1.00 -15.96 3.86
CA LEU A 28 2.40 -15.97 3.42
C LEU A 28 3.19 -17.14 4.03
N GLY A 29 2.62 -17.83 5.04
CA GLY A 29 3.31 -18.91 5.75
C GLY A 29 4.53 -18.45 6.53
N VAL A 30 4.54 -17.20 7.02
CA VAL A 30 5.67 -16.59 7.74
C VAL A 30 5.28 -16.12 9.14
N SER A 31 6.25 -15.93 10.03
CA SER A 31 5.99 -15.44 11.39
C SER A 31 5.51 -13.98 11.42
N PRO A 32 4.79 -13.55 12.48
CA PRO A 32 4.40 -12.14 12.64
C PRO A 32 5.60 -11.18 12.57
N GLY A 33 6.74 -11.55 13.17
CA GLY A 33 7.97 -10.78 13.10
C GLY A 33 8.50 -10.63 11.68
N ARG A 34 8.33 -11.66 10.82
CA ARG A 34 8.68 -11.55 9.41
C ARG A 34 7.75 -10.59 8.67
N VAL A 35 6.43 -10.60 8.96
CA VAL A 35 5.47 -9.62 8.41
C VAL A 35 5.86 -8.19 8.79
N HIS A 36 6.13 -7.91 10.06
CA HIS A 36 6.57 -6.59 10.50
C HIS A 36 7.87 -6.15 9.80
N ARG A 37 8.82 -7.08 9.63
CA ARG A 37 10.06 -6.81 8.89
C ARG A 37 9.82 -6.48 7.42
N LEU A 38 8.75 -7.00 6.78
CA LEU A 38 8.39 -6.60 5.41
C LEU A 38 7.92 -5.14 5.36
N PHE A 39 7.20 -4.69 6.40
CA PHE A 39 6.77 -3.29 6.55
C PHE A 39 7.97 -2.36 6.78
N GLU A 40 8.85 -2.72 7.71
CA GLU A 40 10.07 -1.95 8.01
C GLU A 40 10.97 -1.77 6.77
N GLN A 41 11.06 -2.81 5.93
CA GLN A 41 11.86 -2.78 4.70
C GLN A 41 11.14 -2.17 3.50
N LYS A 42 9.92 -1.63 3.68
CA LYS A 42 9.06 -1.10 2.60
C LYS A 42 8.88 -2.07 1.43
N THR A 43 8.94 -3.37 1.72
CA THR A 43 8.68 -4.44 0.74
C THR A 43 7.18 -4.75 0.68
N LEU A 44 6.48 -4.46 1.77
CA LEU A 44 5.03 -4.43 1.87
C LEU A 44 4.65 -3.19 2.69
N LEU A 45 3.48 -2.61 2.48
CA LEU A 45 2.98 -1.52 3.33
C LEU A 45 1.57 -1.83 3.81
N ALA A 46 1.24 -1.29 4.98
CA ALA A 46 -0.06 -1.39 5.61
C ALA A 46 -0.57 0.02 5.94
N ALA A 47 -1.89 0.18 5.93
CA ALA A 47 -2.57 1.40 6.35
C ALA A 47 -3.50 1.14 7.53
N ARG A 48 -3.79 2.16 8.33
CA ARG A 48 -4.78 2.08 9.40
C ARG A 48 -6.20 2.30 8.86
N VAL A 49 -6.90 1.21 8.57
CA VAL A 49 -8.28 1.24 8.08
C VAL A 49 -9.24 0.83 9.19
N GLY A 50 -10.20 1.70 9.53
CA GLY A 50 -11.12 1.47 10.64
C GLY A 50 -10.41 1.27 12.00
N GLY A 51 -9.28 1.95 12.20
CA GLY A 51 -8.46 1.84 13.41
C GLY A 51 -7.53 0.62 13.46
N VAL A 52 -7.62 -0.31 12.52
CA VAL A 52 -6.81 -1.54 12.46
C VAL A 52 -5.77 -1.45 11.37
N LEU A 53 -4.54 -1.92 11.64
CA LEU A 53 -3.48 -1.99 10.63
C LEU A 53 -3.79 -3.11 9.62
N ARG A 54 -3.93 -2.76 8.35
CA ARG A 54 -4.32 -3.69 7.29
C ARG A 54 -3.51 -3.46 6.00
N VAL A 55 -3.34 -4.52 5.22
CA VAL A 55 -2.68 -4.52 3.91
C VAL A 55 -3.73 -4.79 2.83
N PRO A 56 -3.77 -4.02 1.73
CA PRO A 56 -4.66 -4.34 0.62
C PRO A 56 -4.16 -5.58 -0.13
N SER A 57 -5.05 -6.50 -0.50
CA SER A 57 -4.68 -7.73 -1.22
C SER A 57 -3.99 -7.47 -2.56
N GLU A 58 -4.24 -6.30 -3.16
CA GLU A 58 -3.65 -5.81 -4.41
C GLU A 58 -2.13 -5.64 -4.30
N PHE A 59 -1.55 -5.66 -3.10
CA PHE A 59 -0.10 -5.61 -2.88
C PHE A 59 0.58 -6.99 -2.90
N LEU A 60 -0.18 -8.07 -3.07
CA LEU A 60 0.33 -9.44 -3.01
C LEU A 60 0.13 -10.17 -4.35
N ASP A 61 1.08 -11.02 -4.72
CA ASP A 61 0.92 -12.03 -5.76
C ASP A 61 0.84 -13.39 -5.09
N ASP A 62 -0.39 -13.88 -4.90
CA ASP A 62 -0.78 -15.08 -4.16
C ASP A 62 -0.11 -15.22 -2.78
N THR A 63 1.14 -15.67 -2.74
CA THR A 63 1.90 -16.01 -1.53
C THR A 63 3.06 -15.06 -1.23
N GLU A 64 3.26 -14.00 -2.02
CA GLU A 64 4.38 -13.07 -1.82
C GLU A 64 3.99 -11.61 -2.04
N PRO A 65 4.67 -10.63 -1.42
CA PRO A 65 4.53 -9.22 -1.79
C PRO A 65 4.93 -8.97 -3.24
N LEU A 66 4.20 -8.09 -3.93
CA LEU A 66 4.58 -7.66 -5.27
C LEU A 66 5.95 -6.98 -5.26
N PRO A 67 6.97 -7.52 -5.97
CA PRO A 67 8.32 -6.98 -5.93
C PRO A 67 8.40 -5.56 -6.53
N GLU A 68 7.46 -5.20 -7.39
CA GLU A 68 7.35 -3.88 -8.04
C GLU A 68 7.14 -2.73 -7.06
N LEU A 69 6.47 -3.01 -5.94
CA LEU A 69 6.04 -2.01 -4.96
C LEU A 69 7.23 -1.20 -4.46
N ARG A 70 8.26 -1.90 -3.98
CA ARG A 70 9.33 -1.34 -3.15
C ARG A 70 9.94 -0.07 -3.74
N GLY A 71 10.23 -0.08 -5.04
CA GLY A 71 10.85 1.07 -5.70
C GLY A 71 9.94 2.32 -5.68
N THR A 72 8.64 2.14 -5.87
CA THR A 72 7.67 3.24 -5.80
C THR A 72 7.44 3.68 -4.35
N LEU A 73 7.35 2.73 -3.42
CA LEU A 73 7.14 3.03 -2.00
C LEU A 73 8.30 3.82 -1.37
N ILE A 74 9.54 3.55 -1.79
CA ILE A 74 10.70 4.35 -1.39
C ILE A 74 10.56 5.78 -1.90
N VAL A 75 10.23 5.97 -3.18
CA VAL A 75 10.04 7.32 -3.76
C VAL A 75 8.96 8.10 -3.02
N LEU A 76 7.83 7.48 -2.72
CA LEU A 76 6.76 8.14 -1.96
C LEU A 76 7.24 8.54 -0.56
N GLY A 77 7.98 7.66 0.13
CA GLY A 77 8.57 7.96 1.43
C GLY A 77 9.60 9.09 1.39
N ASP A 78 10.45 9.12 0.35
CA ASP A 78 11.41 10.21 0.13
C ASP A 78 10.70 11.56 -0.14
N ASN A 79 9.51 11.51 -0.73
CA ASN A 79 8.61 12.66 -0.91
C ASN A 79 7.78 13.00 0.35
N GLY A 80 8.01 12.31 1.47
CA GLY A 80 7.38 12.62 2.75
C GLY A 80 6.01 11.98 2.98
N PHE A 81 5.56 11.07 2.12
CA PHE A 81 4.30 10.35 2.33
C PHE A 81 4.41 9.44 3.55
N THR A 82 3.38 9.46 4.38
CA THR A 82 3.15 8.43 5.40
C THR A 82 2.72 7.11 4.77
N ASP A 83 2.81 6.00 5.52
CA ASP A 83 2.39 4.69 5.01
C ASP A 83 0.90 4.67 4.63
N ASP A 84 0.05 5.32 5.43
CA ASP A 84 -1.38 5.47 5.15
C ASP A 84 -1.63 6.27 3.86
N GLU A 85 -0.87 7.33 3.61
CA GLU A 85 -0.97 8.13 2.37
C GLU A 85 -0.46 7.36 1.15
N ALA A 86 0.67 6.66 1.28
CA ALA A 86 1.25 5.87 0.22
C ALA A 86 0.29 4.73 -0.20
N VAL A 87 -0.32 4.03 0.76
CA VAL A 87 -1.32 2.99 0.46
C VAL A 87 -2.53 3.58 -0.26
N ARG A 88 -3.07 4.71 0.23
CA ARG A 88 -4.22 5.38 -0.41
C ARG A 88 -3.90 5.84 -1.82
N TRP A 89 -2.73 6.44 -2.05
CA TRP A 89 -2.31 6.84 -3.39
C TRP A 89 -2.16 5.64 -4.32
N MET A 90 -1.57 4.55 -3.84
CA MET A 90 -1.38 3.34 -4.64
C MET A 90 -2.69 2.67 -5.08
N LEU A 91 -3.76 2.80 -4.29
CA LEU A 91 -5.08 2.24 -4.56
C LEU A 91 -6.00 3.20 -5.33
N GLY A 92 -5.87 4.50 -5.08
CA GLY A 92 -6.68 5.55 -5.71
C GLY A 92 -6.36 5.72 -7.20
N VAL A 93 -7.31 6.25 -7.96
CA VAL A 93 -7.09 6.61 -9.37
C VAL A 93 -6.12 7.78 -9.44
N GLU A 94 -5.09 7.63 -10.27
CA GLU A 94 -4.13 8.67 -10.59
C GLU A 94 -4.36 9.11 -12.04
N ASP A 95 -4.80 10.35 -12.25
CA ASP A 95 -5.17 10.89 -13.56
C ASP A 95 -4.01 10.80 -14.56
N ALA A 96 -2.77 11.01 -14.10
CA ALA A 96 -1.59 10.90 -14.94
C ALA A 96 -1.32 9.46 -15.46
N LEU A 97 -1.89 8.45 -14.80
CA LEU A 97 -1.79 7.04 -15.17
C LEU A 97 -3.07 6.49 -15.80
N GLY A 98 -4.19 7.22 -15.68
CA GLY A 98 -5.53 6.82 -16.11
C GLY A 98 -6.14 5.64 -15.32
N THR A 99 -5.51 5.23 -14.22
CA THR A 99 -5.91 4.11 -13.35
C THR A 99 -5.15 4.22 -12.03
N SER A 100 -5.38 3.30 -11.09
CA SER A 100 -4.58 3.24 -9.87
C SER A 100 -3.12 2.84 -10.12
N PRO A 101 -2.16 3.41 -9.36
CA PRO A 101 -0.75 3.03 -9.46
C PRO A 101 -0.51 1.53 -9.31
N ILE A 102 -1.26 0.84 -8.43
CA ILE A 102 -1.12 -0.61 -8.26
C ILE A 102 -1.55 -1.39 -9.51
N ALA A 103 -2.64 -1.00 -10.16
CA ALA A 103 -3.08 -1.61 -11.41
C ALA A 103 -2.06 -1.34 -12.53
N ALA A 104 -1.50 -0.13 -12.59
CA ALA A 104 -0.43 0.21 -13.52
C ALA A 104 0.84 -0.62 -13.30
N LEU A 105 1.26 -0.83 -12.03
CA LEU A 105 2.40 -1.69 -11.70
C LEU A 105 2.18 -3.14 -12.15
N ARG A 106 1.00 -3.69 -11.89
CA ARG A 106 0.61 -5.05 -12.33
C ARG A 106 0.59 -5.18 -13.85
N ALA A 107 0.23 -4.11 -14.56
CA ALA A 107 0.34 -4.02 -16.02
C ALA A 107 1.78 -3.79 -16.53
N GLY A 108 2.80 -3.85 -15.67
CA GLY A 108 4.21 -3.70 -16.03
C GLY A 108 4.67 -2.26 -16.23
N ARG A 109 3.83 -1.25 -15.95
CA ARG A 109 4.11 0.18 -16.19
C ARG A 109 5.00 0.82 -15.10
N LYS A 110 6.03 0.11 -14.66
CA LYS A 110 6.89 0.47 -13.51
C LYS A 110 7.53 1.86 -13.63
N ALA A 111 8.09 2.16 -14.81
CA ALA A 111 8.78 3.43 -15.05
C ALA A 111 7.80 4.61 -15.06
N GLU A 112 6.61 4.43 -15.62
CA GLU A 112 5.57 5.44 -15.66
C GLU A 112 5.09 5.78 -14.24
N VAL A 113 4.79 4.75 -13.44
CA VAL A 113 4.37 4.91 -12.03
C VAL A 113 5.43 5.65 -11.21
N ARG A 114 6.70 5.27 -11.33
CA ARG A 114 7.78 5.94 -10.57
C ARG A 114 7.97 7.39 -10.99
N ARG A 115 7.83 7.71 -12.28
CA ARG A 115 7.91 9.08 -12.79
C ARG A 115 6.80 9.94 -12.19
N VAL A 116 5.58 9.41 -12.13
CA VAL A 116 4.47 10.14 -11.49
C VAL A 116 4.76 10.31 -10.00
N ALA A 117 5.14 9.25 -9.28
CA ALA A 117 5.48 9.33 -7.87
C ALA A 117 6.55 10.40 -7.58
N GLN A 118 7.62 10.48 -8.39
CA GLN A 118 8.69 11.48 -8.27
C GLN A 118 8.20 12.93 -8.42
N SER A 119 7.07 13.16 -9.09
CA SER A 119 6.51 14.49 -9.29
C SER A 119 5.59 14.97 -8.16
N LEU A 120 5.32 14.14 -7.15
CA LEU A 120 4.38 14.43 -6.06
C LEU A 120 4.99 15.22 -4.88
N LEU A 121 5.98 16.09 -5.16
CA LEU A 121 6.67 16.92 -4.15
C LEU A 121 5.91 18.21 -3.83
#